data_AF-A0A7J3XV70-F1
#
_entry.id   AF-A0A7J3XV70-F1
#
_cell.length_a   1.000
_cell.length_b   1.000
_cell.length_c   1.000
_cell.angle_alpha   90.00
_cell.angle_beta   90.00
_cell.angle_gamma   90.00
#
_symmetry.space_group_name_H-M   'P 1'
#
loop_
_entity.id
_entity.type
_entity.pdbx_description
1 polymer ?
#
loop_
_entity_poly.entity_id
_entity_poly.type
_entity_poly.pdbx_seq_one_letter_code
_entity_poly.pdbx_strand_id
1 'polypeptide(L)'
;MYPFDTSSLINLVKRGTLEPLAEGCLLDLAVYESLDVVWKECRLLRRISEGAAWKLLRALARLFEVVEVVEEKVFQAALKRQLTTYDASHIAVAMERGWRWRLTIVR
;
A
#
# COMPACT_ATOMS: atom_id res chain seq x y z
N MET A 1 14.32 -6.66 -1.28
CA MET A 1 12.94 -6.35 -0.89
C MET A 1 12.44 -5.19 -1.76
N TYR A 2 11.18 -5.12 -2.18
CA TYR A 2 10.64 -4.06 -3.06
C TYR A 2 9.45 -3.35 -2.41
N PRO A 3 9.32 -2.00 -2.51
CA PRO A 3 8.17 -1.31 -1.97
C PRO A 3 6.99 -1.49 -2.92
N PHE A 4 5.87 -1.97 -2.42
CA PHE A 4 4.63 -2.01 -3.19
C PHE A 4 3.82 -0.76 -2.88
N ASP A 5 3.42 -0.04 -3.92
CA ASP A 5 2.31 0.90 -3.80
C ASP A 5 0.97 0.15 -3.82
N THR A 6 -0.10 0.84 -3.44
CA THR A 6 -1.45 0.26 -3.41
C THR A 6 -1.88 -0.27 -4.77
N SER A 7 -1.53 0.42 -5.86
CA SER A 7 -1.93 -0.01 -7.20
C SER A 7 -1.30 -1.36 -7.58
N SER A 8 -0.04 -1.57 -7.19
CA SER A 8 0.74 -2.77 -7.41
C SER A 8 0.22 -3.92 -6.54
N LEU A 9 -0.07 -3.64 -5.27
CA LEU A 9 -0.72 -4.60 -4.36
C LEU A 9 -2.06 -5.08 -4.91
N ILE A 10 -2.94 -4.16 -5.28
CA ILE A 10 -4.28 -4.50 -5.79
C ILE A 10 -4.18 -5.30 -7.09
N ASN A 11 -3.22 -4.99 -7.96
CA ASN A 11 -2.99 -5.76 -9.18
C ASN A 11 -2.55 -7.20 -8.89
N LEU A 12 -1.64 -7.39 -7.93
CA LEU A 12 -1.18 -8.72 -7.51
C LEU A 12 -2.31 -9.54 -6.89
N VAL A 13 -3.08 -8.94 -5.99
CA VAL A 13 -4.25 -9.57 -5.36
C VAL A 13 -5.30 -9.96 -6.41
N LYS A 14 -5.60 -9.09 -7.38
CA LYS A 14 -6.53 -9.38 -8.48
C LYS A 14 -6.05 -10.52 -9.38
N ARG A 15 -4.74 -10.68 -9.54
CA ARG A 15 -4.12 -11.77 -10.31
C ARG A 15 -3.98 -13.07 -9.51
N GLY A 16 -4.21 -13.03 -8.20
CA GLY A 16 -4.01 -14.17 -7.31
C GLY A 16 -2.54 -14.56 -7.13
N THR A 17 -1.61 -13.64 -7.42
CA THR A 17 -0.17 -13.88 -7.36
C THR A 17 0.40 -13.11 -6.18
N LEU A 18 0.87 -13.82 -5.14
CA LEU A 18 1.35 -13.20 -3.90
C LEU A 18 2.84 -13.47 -3.66
N GLU A 19 3.49 -14.34 -4.44
CA GLU A 19 4.93 -14.62 -4.29
C GLU A 19 5.80 -13.35 -4.31
N PRO A 20 5.52 -12.33 -5.14
CA PRO A 20 6.32 -11.09 -5.13
C PRO A 20 6.24 -10.30 -3.82
N LEU A 21 5.20 -10.51 -3.01
CA LEU A 21 5.03 -9.84 -1.72
C LEU A 21 5.93 -10.46 -0.63
N ALA A 22 6.39 -11.71 -0.80
CA ALA A 22 7.30 -12.35 0.15
C ALA A 22 8.66 -11.63 0.24
N GLU A 23 9.05 -10.97 -0.85
CA GLU A 23 10.21 -10.09 -0.91
C GLU A 23 9.77 -8.61 -0.96
N GLY A 24 8.59 -8.26 -0.45
CA GLY A 24 8.01 -6.92 -0.50
C GLY A 24 7.90 -6.22 0.85
N CYS A 25 7.77 -4.90 0.84
CA CYS A 25 7.27 -4.14 1.99
C CYS A 25 6.12 -3.23 1.55
N LEU A 26 5.11 -3.09 2.41
CA LEU A 26 3.97 -2.20 2.21
C LEU A 26 4.02 -1.10 3.26
N LEU A 27 3.55 0.08 2.90
CA LEU A 27 3.34 1.16 3.86
C LEU A 27 2.03 0.92 4.61
N ASP A 28 1.96 1.36 5.85
CA ASP A 28 0.73 1.34 6.67
C ASP A 28 -0.42 2.05 5.95
N LEU A 29 -0.06 3.09 5.20
CA LEU A 29 -0.96 3.84 4.34
C LEU A 29 -1.57 3.00 3.20
N ALA A 30 -0.84 2.01 2.68
CA ALA A 30 -1.32 1.14 1.62
C ALA A 30 -2.54 0.30 2.07
N VAL A 31 -2.72 0.11 3.39
CA VAL A 31 -3.94 -0.47 3.95
C VAL A 31 -5.15 0.40 3.60
N TYR A 32 -5.09 1.68 3.98
CA TYR A 32 -6.22 2.61 3.80
C TYR A 32 -6.49 2.94 2.34
N GLU A 33 -5.43 3.10 1.53
CA GLU A 33 -5.58 3.27 0.09
C GLU A 33 -6.21 2.01 -0.56
N SER A 34 -5.85 0.80 -0.11
CA SER A 34 -6.47 -0.44 -0.61
C SER A 34 -7.95 -0.52 -0.26
N LEU A 35 -8.33 -0.10 0.96
CA LEU A 35 -9.75 -0.01 1.36
C LEU A 35 -10.52 0.97 0.46
N ASP A 36 -9.93 2.13 0.16
CA ASP A 36 -10.53 3.15 -0.70
C ASP A 36 -10.72 2.65 -2.14
N VAL A 37 -9.76 1.91 -2.69
CA VAL A 37 -9.89 1.27 -4.02
C VAL A 37 -11.05 0.26 -4.03
N VAL A 38 -11.16 -0.59 -3.01
CA VAL A 38 -12.27 -1.56 -2.91
C VAL A 38 -13.62 -0.86 -2.78
N TRP A 39 -13.68 0.21 -1.98
CA TRP A 39 -14.88 1.02 -1.84
C TRP A 39 -15.28 1.69 -3.16
N LYS A 40 -14.33 2.30 -3.89
CA LYS A 40 -14.57 2.91 -5.20
C LYS A 40 -15.08 1.89 -6.21
N GLU A 41 -14.46 0.71 -6.28
CA GLU A 41 -14.89 -0.37 -7.17
C GLU A 41 -16.32 -0.87 -6.84
N CYS A 42 -16.69 -0.91 -5.57
CA CYS A 42 -18.02 -1.36 -5.12
C CYS A 42 -19.11 -0.29 -5.26
N ARG A 43 -18.87 0.93 -4.76
CA ARG A 43 -19.91 1.97 -4.59
C ARG A 43 -19.92 2.99 -5.72
N LEU A 44 -18.75 3.46 -6.14
CA LEU A 44 -18.63 4.51 -7.16
C LEU A 44 -18.76 3.91 -8.58
N LEU A 45 -17.97 2.87 -8.86
CA LEU A 45 -17.85 2.27 -10.19
C LEU A 45 -18.80 1.08 -10.40
N ARG A 46 -19.36 0.52 -9.32
CA ARG A 46 -20.29 -0.62 -9.33
C ARG A 46 -19.76 -1.84 -10.12
N ARG A 47 -18.45 -2.05 -10.12
CA ARG A 47 -17.76 -3.13 -10.84
C ARG A 47 -17.83 -4.46 -10.10
N ILE A 48 -17.92 -4.40 -8.77
CA ILE A 48 -18.02 -5.57 -7.90
C ILE A 48 -19.24 -5.46 -6.99
N SER A 49 -19.83 -6.60 -6.64
CA SER A 49 -20.91 -6.65 -5.66
C SER A 49 -20.36 -6.40 -4.24
N GLU A 50 -21.23 -5.99 -3.34
CA GLU A 50 -20.89 -5.81 -1.93
C GLU A 50 -20.33 -7.11 -1.31
N GLY A 51 -20.91 -8.27 -1.65
CA GLY A 51 -20.39 -9.57 -1.21
C GLY A 51 -18.99 -9.88 -1.75
N ALA A 52 -18.67 -9.49 -2.98
CA ALA A 52 -17.33 -9.64 -3.54
C ALA A 52 -16.33 -8.67 -2.88
N ALA A 53 -16.75 -7.43 -2.59
CA ALA A 53 -15.95 -6.46 -1.85
C ALA A 53 -15.58 -6.97 -0.45
N TRP A 54 -16.54 -7.53 0.30
CA TRP A 54 -16.27 -8.12 1.61
C TRP A 54 -15.30 -9.30 1.57
N LYS A 55 -15.38 -10.16 0.56
CA LYS A 55 -14.41 -11.25 0.36
C LYS A 55 -13.01 -10.71 0.09
N LEU A 56 -12.89 -9.66 -0.74
CA LEU A 56 -11.63 -9.02 -1.07
C LEU A 56 -11.02 -8.33 0.17
N LEU A 57 -11.83 -7.64 0.97
CA LEU A 57 -11.39 -7.04 2.23
C LEU A 57 -10.85 -8.07 3.21
N ARG A 58 -11.50 -9.24 3.35
CA ARG A 58 -10.99 -10.33 4.21
C ARG A 58 -9.65 -10.88 3.74
N ALA A 59 -9.44 -10.96 2.42
CA ALA A 59 -8.16 -11.39 1.86
C ALA A 59 -7.05 -10.35 2.12
N LEU A 60 -7.36 -9.06 1.95
CA LEU A 60 -6.43 -7.97 2.24
C LEU A 60 -6.07 -7.89 3.73
N ALA A 61 -7.04 -8.06 4.64
CA ALA A 61 -6.79 -8.04 6.08
C ALA A 61 -5.73 -9.09 6.50
N ARG A 62 -5.85 -10.32 6.01
CA ARG A 62 -4.86 -11.39 6.27
C ARG A 62 -3.49 -11.08 5.68
N LEU A 63 -3.46 -10.36 4.57
CA LEU A 63 -2.22 -9.94 3.92
C LEU A 63 -1.53 -8.82 4.71
N PHE A 64 -2.28 -7.95 5.38
CA PHE A 64 -1.71 -6.88 6.19
C PHE A 64 -1.18 -7.36 7.55
N GLU A 65 -1.67 -8.49 8.08
CA GLU A 65 -1.12 -9.12 9.30
C GLU A 65 0.36 -9.54 9.17
N VAL A 66 0.85 -9.72 7.94
CA VAL A 66 2.24 -10.12 7.67
C VAL A 66 3.14 -8.97 7.20
N VAL A 67 2.65 -7.73 7.22
CA VAL A 67 3.40 -6.53 6.81
C VAL A 67 4.01 -5.83 8.03
N GLU A 68 5.28 -5.44 7.94
CA GLU A 68 6.00 -4.67 8.95
C GLU A 68 5.60 -3.18 8.92
N VAL A 69 5.18 -2.64 10.07
CA VAL A 69 4.75 -1.24 10.27
C VAL A 69 5.96 -0.36 10.65
N VAL A 70 6.13 0.82 10.02
CA VAL A 70 7.34 1.67 10.14
C VAL A 70 7.09 3.13 10.60
N GLU A 71 6.01 3.35 11.33
CA GLU A 71 5.51 4.68 11.80
C GLU A 71 6.58 5.63 12.37
N GLU A 72 7.44 5.17 13.28
CA GLU A 72 8.44 6.01 13.95
C GLU A 72 9.47 6.58 12.96
N LYS A 73 9.89 5.78 11.98
CA LYS A 73 10.83 6.18 10.93
C LYS A 73 10.19 7.13 9.93
N VAL A 74 8.91 6.91 9.64
CA VAL A 74 8.10 7.82 8.81
C VAL A 74 8.02 9.20 9.46
N PHE A 75 7.71 9.25 10.75
CA PHE A 75 7.62 10.51 11.49
C PHE A 75 8.97 11.23 11.56
N GLN A 76 10.05 10.50 11.81
CA GLN A 76 11.40 11.07 11.80
C GLN A 76 11.80 11.62 10.42
N ALA A 77 11.42 10.93 9.34
CA ALA A 77 11.65 11.41 7.98
C ALA A 77 10.81 12.66 7.64
N ALA A 78 9.58 12.73 8.13
CA ALA A 78 8.67 13.87 7.96
C ALA A 78 9.24 15.13 8.60
N LEU A 79 9.67 15.03 9.87
CA LEU A 79 10.31 16.11 10.61
C LEU A 79 11.58 16.61 9.90
N LYS A 80 12.44 15.68 9.45
CA LYS A 80 13.72 16.03 8.80
C LYS A 80 13.54 16.73 7.45
N ARG A 81 12.42 16.51 6.76
CA ARG A 81 12.19 16.97 5.37
C ARG A 81 11.07 17.98 5.23
N GLN A 82 10.41 18.35 6.32
CA GLN A 82 9.22 19.23 6.31
C GLN A 82 8.15 18.72 5.34
N LEU A 83 7.92 17.41 5.36
CA LEU A 83 6.92 16.75 4.55
C LEU A 83 5.73 16.34 5.42
N THR A 84 4.57 16.15 4.79
CA THR A 84 3.48 15.44 5.47
C THR A 84 3.95 14.03 5.82
N THR A 85 3.39 13.44 6.88
CA THR A 85 3.67 12.03 7.22
C THR A 85 3.32 11.09 6.07
N TYR A 86 2.36 11.48 5.22
CA TYR A 86 2.00 10.79 3.98
C TYR A 86 3.18 10.74 3.00
N ASP A 87 3.71 11.90 2.61
CA ASP A 87 4.83 11.99 1.66
C ASP A 87 6.13 11.40 2.25
N ALA A 88 6.31 11.57 3.56
CA ALA A 88 7.45 11.02 4.28
C ALA A 88 7.42 9.50 4.37
N SER A 89 6.24 8.87 4.33
CA SER A 89 6.10 7.42 4.43
C SER A 89 6.81 6.70 3.28
N HIS A 90 6.63 7.21 2.06
CA HIS A 90 7.30 6.73 0.85
C HIS A 90 8.83 6.91 0.88
N ILE A 91 9.31 7.99 1.50
CA ILE A 91 10.74 8.32 1.56
C ILE A 91 11.44 7.53 2.67
N ALA A 92 10.79 7.38 3.84
CA ALA A 92 11.35 6.66 4.98
C ALA A 92 11.71 5.21 4.60
N VAL A 93 10.80 4.51 3.92
CA VAL A 93 11.04 3.15 3.42
C VAL A 93 12.18 3.11 2.41
N ALA A 94 12.26 4.09 1.50
CA ALA A 94 13.30 4.11 0.48
C ALA A 94 14.70 4.42 1.03
N MET A 95 14.78 5.26 2.05
CA MET A 95 16.05 5.67 2.65
C MET A 95 16.66 4.63 3.55
N GLU A 96 15.85 3.90 4.31
CA GLU A 96 16.36 2.87 5.20
C GLU A 96 17.04 1.73 4.43
N ARG A 97 16.63 1.50 3.18
CA ARG A 97 17.02 0.31 2.41
C ARG A 97 17.83 0.61 1.14
N GLY A 98 18.14 1.89 0.86
CA GLY A 98 19.09 2.33 -0.17
C GLY A 98 18.52 2.44 -1.60
N TRP A 99 17.25 2.80 -1.77
CA TRP A 99 16.54 2.67 -3.05
C TRP A 99 16.40 3.98 -3.84
N ARG A 100 16.50 3.92 -5.18
CA ARG A 100 16.23 5.03 -6.11
C ARG A 100 14.76 4.97 -6.57
N TRP A 101 14.00 6.03 -6.33
CA TRP A 101 12.63 6.17 -6.82
C TRP A 101 12.57 6.55 -8.31
N ARG A 102 11.63 5.94 -9.05
CA ARG A 102 10.99 6.50 -10.24
C ARG A 102 9.55 6.86 -9.85
N LEU A 103 9.31 8.14 -9.59
CA LEU A 103 7.97 8.69 -9.34
C LEU A 103 7.12 8.52 -10.61
N THR A 104 6.10 7.67 -10.56
CA THR A 104 4.97 7.79 -11.47
C THR A 104 3.89 8.52 -10.72
N ILE A 105 3.88 9.85 -10.83
CA ILE A 105 2.74 10.67 -10.41
C ILE A 105 1.63 10.34 -11.40
N VAL A 106 0.72 9.45 -11.04
CA VAL A 106 -0.55 9.32 -11.75
C VAL A 106 -1.45 10.42 -11.19
N ARG A 107 -1.56 11.51 -11.96
CA ARG A 107 -2.67 12.46 -11.84
C ARG A 107 -3.98 11.79 -12.22
#